data_AF-Q2RHI3-F1
#
_entry.id   AF-Q2RHI3-F1
#
_cell.length_a   1.000
_cell.length_b   1.000
_cell.length_c   1.000
_cell.angle_alpha   90.00
_cell.angle_beta   90.00
_cell.angle_gamma   90.00
#
_symmetry.space_group_name_H-M   'P 1'
#
loop_
_entity.id
_entity.type
_entity.pdbx_description
1 polymer ?
#
loop_
_entity_poly.entity_id
_entity_poly.type
_entity_poly.pdbx_seq_one_letter_code
_entity_poly.pdbx_strand_id
1 'polypeptide(L)'
;MFKRFKELCKIEPELWELYQEAKSYKPTPDFCANWVWYCRGGLKERLLPLVGWLASNPALRTSEAYDLAYHTIYNALPDCQHEEENIYCF
;
A
#
# COMPACT_ATOMS: atom_id res chain seq x y z
N MET A 1 19.21 -6.36 -0.63
CA MET A 1 17.91 -6.62 -1.28
C MET A 1 16.96 -7.16 -0.24
N PHE A 2 15.87 -6.45 0.03
CA PHE A 2 14.85 -6.87 0.99
C PHE A 2 14.11 -8.09 0.45
N LYS A 3 13.91 -9.11 1.29
CA LYS A 3 13.21 -10.34 0.90
C LYS A 3 11.85 -10.45 1.57
N ARG A 4 11.60 -9.69 2.63
CA ARG A 4 10.35 -9.76 3.41
C ARG A 4 9.90 -8.39 3.86
N PHE A 5 8.59 -8.15 3.80
CA PHE A 5 7.98 -6.89 4.23
C PHE A 5 8.32 -6.50 5.70
N LYS A 6 8.45 -7.49 6.59
CA LYS A 6 8.88 -7.27 7.99
C LYS A 6 10.27 -6.64 8.11
N GLU A 7 11.14 -6.81 7.12
CA GLU A 7 12.47 -6.18 7.12
C GLU A 7 12.35 -4.68 6.85
N LEU A 8 11.43 -4.27 5.96
CA LEU A 8 11.11 -2.88 5.72
C LEU A 8 10.50 -2.23 6.97
N CYS A 9 9.55 -2.92 7.63
CA CYS A 9 8.88 -2.44 8.84
C CYS A 9 9.83 -2.21 10.04
N LYS A 10 11.00 -2.88 10.07
CA LYS A 10 12.01 -2.63 11.11
C LYS A 10 12.72 -1.28 10.93
N ILE A 11 12.79 -0.80 9.69
CA ILE A 11 13.44 0.46 9.31
C ILE A 11 12.42 1.59 9.32
N GLU A 12 11.21 1.33 8.82
CA GLU A 12 10.11 2.28 8.74
C GLU A 12 8.84 1.66 9.35
N PRO A 13 8.61 1.83 10.67
CA PRO A 13 7.48 1.22 11.38
C PRO A 13 6.11 1.66 10.85
N GLU A 14 5.99 2.85 10.28
CA GLU A 14 4.74 3.37 9.70
C GLU A 14 4.22 2.47 8.54
N LEU A 15 5.09 1.71 7.87
CA LEU A 15 4.68 0.70 6.89
C LEU A 15 3.81 -0.39 7.53
N TRP A 16 4.09 -0.78 8.77
CA TRP A 16 3.29 -1.76 9.49
C TRP A 16 1.91 -1.21 9.83
N GLU A 17 1.84 0.05 10.22
CA GLU A 17 0.57 0.73 10.51
C GLU A 17 -0.31 0.81 9.27
N LEU A 18 0.27 1.20 8.14
CA LEU A 18 -0.42 1.25 6.84
C LEU A 18 -0.92 -0.15 6.41
N TYR A 19 -0.13 -1.19 6.67
CA TYR A 19 -0.55 -2.59 6.44
C TYR A 19 -1.72 -3.03 7.35
N GLN A 20 -1.69 -2.68 8.63
CA GLN A 20 -2.78 -3.00 9.55
C GLN A 20 -4.06 -2.28 9.16
N GLU A 21 -3.96 -1.02 8.71
CA GLU A 21 -5.09 -0.28 8.18
C GLU A 21 -5.68 -0.95 6.95
N ALA A 22 -4.86 -1.33 5.96
CA ALA A 22 -5.31 -2.07 4.78
C ALA A 22 -6.06 -3.35 5.15
N LYS A 23 -5.57 -4.11 6.14
CA LYS A 23 -6.24 -5.31 6.67
C LYS A 23 -7.55 -5.05 7.41
N SER A 24 -7.76 -3.83 7.90
CA SER A 24 -8.93 -3.49 8.70
C SER A 24 -10.19 -3.33 7.85
N TYR A 25 -10.02 -3.02 6.55
CA TYR A 25 -11.12 -2.89 5.60
C TYR A 25 -11.90 -4.21 5.48
N LYS A 26 -13.22 -4.06 5.29
CA LYS A 26 -14.15 -5.18 5.14
C LYS A 26 -14.78 -5.13 3.76
N PRO A 27 -14.98 -6.30 3.11
CA PRO A 27 -15.72 -6.34 1.87
C PRO A 27 -17.18 -5.93 2.16
N THR A 28 -17.65 -4.92 1.44
CA THR A 28 -19.05 -4.52 1.33
C THR A 28 -19.45 -4.60 -0.15
N PRO A 29 -20.74 -4.67 -0.49
CA PRO A 29 -21.17 -4.73 -1.90
C PRO A 29 -20.58 -3.62 -2.79
N ASP A 30 -20.35 -2.43 -2.23
CA ASP A 30 -19.77 -1.28 -2.95
C ASP A 30 -18.25 -1.11 -2.69
N PHE A 31 -17.58 -2.10 -2.10
CA PHE A 31 -16.15 -1.99 -1.77
C PHE A 31 -15.28 -2.12 -3.02
N CYS A 32 -14.24 -1.28 -3.13
CA CYS A 32 -13.16 -1.46 -4.09
C CYS A 32 -11.79 -1.05 -3.56
N ALA A 33 -10.82 -1.95 -3.66
CA ALA A 33 -9.42 -1.71 -3.30
C ALA A 33 -8.82 -0.50 -4.02
N ASN A 34 -9.16 -0.30 -5.30
CA ASN A 34 -8.62 0.80 -6.08
C ASN A 34 -9.03 2.17 -5.52
N TRP A 35 -10.23 2.29 -4.96
CA TRP A 35 -10.67 3.54 -4.35
C TRP A 35 -9.88 3.84 -3.08
N VAL A 36 -9.71 2.85 -2.21
CA VAL A 36 -8.92 2.98 -0.97
C VAL A 36 -7.45 3.28 -1.28
N TRP A 37 -6.92 2.69 -2.36
CA TRP A 37 -5.52 2.78 -2.70
C TRP A 37 -5.15 4.07 -3.43
N TYR A 38 -5.86 4.41 -4.50
CA TYR A 38 -5.44 5.42 -5.47
C TYR A 38 -6.12 6.78 -5.33
N CYS A 39 -7.29 6.88 -4.67
CA CYS A 39 -7.94 8.18 -4.48
C CYS A 39 -7.12 9.10 -3.57
N ARG A 40 -7.40 10.40 -3.65
CA ARG A 40 -6.73 11.42 -2.84
C ARG A 40 -6.79 11.08 -1.35
N GLY A 41 -5.64 11.10 -0.69
CA GLY A 41 -5.48 10.67 0.71
C GLY A 41 -5.43 9.16 0.91
N GLY A 42 -5.46 8.39 -0.18
CA GLY A 42 -5.45 6.93 -0.18
C GLY A 42 -4.10 6.36 0.28
N LEU A 43 -4.10 5.03 0.47
CA LEU A 43 -2.94 4.33 1.03
C LEU A 43 -1.69 4.46 0.16
N LYS A 44 -1.82 4.55 -1.16
CA LYS A 44 -0.66 4.74 -2.05
C LYS A 44 0.02 6.09 -1.80
N GLU A 45 -0.74 7.17 -1.67
CA GLU A 45 -0.20 8.50 -1.42
C GLU A 45 0.59 8.52 -0.11
N ARG A 46 0.06 7.84 0.91
CA ARG A 46 0.70 7.70 2.23
C ARG A 46 1.90 6.74 2.22
N LEU A 47 1.95 5.78 1.30
CA LEU A 47 3.08 4.86 1.12
C LEU A 47 4.33 5.56 0.56
N LEU A 48 4.14 6.49 -0.38
CA LEU A 48 5.24 7.12 -1.13
C LEU A 48 6.33 7.77 -0.26
N PRO A 49 6.03 8.53 0.81
CA PRO A 49 7.07 9.11 1.66
C PRO A 49 7.80 8.09 2.55
N LEU A 50 7.30 6.85 2.65
CA LEU A 50 7.85 5.80 3.52
C LEU A 50 8.82 4.86 2.79
N VAL A 51 8.60 4.61 1.50
CA VAL A 51 9.36 3.62 0.73
C VAL A 51 9.39 3.97 -0.76
N GLY A 52 10.44 3.55 -1.46
CA GLY A 52 10.65 3.87 -2.86
C GLY A 52 11.32 5.23 -3.06
N TRP A 53 11.28 5.76 -4.27
CA TRP A 53 12.10 6.92 -4.64
C TRP A 53 11.82 8.19 -3.82
N LEU A 54 10.59 8.33 -3.32
CA LEU A 54 10.16 9.46 -2.51
C LEU A 54 10.35 9.23 -1.00
N ALA A 55 10.91 8.08 -0.60
CA ALA A 55 11.11 7.75 0.81
C ALA A 55 11.97 8.79 1.52
N SER A 56 11.60 9.16 2.74
CA SER A 56 12.43 10.01 3.59
C SER A 56 13.74 9.31 3.97
N ASN A 57 13.67 8.01 4.25
CA ASN A 57 14.83 7.19 4.60
C ASN A 57 15.59 6.70 3.35
N PRO A 58 16.86 7.10 3.13
CA PRO A 58 17.64 6.69 1.96
C PRO A 58 17.82 5.17 1.82
N ALA A 59 17.80 4.41 2.91
CA ALA A 59 17.93 2.95 2.88
C ALA A 59 16.74 2.25 2.20
N LEU A 60 15.60 2.94 2.09
CA LEU A 60 14.36 2.43 1.49
C LEU A 60 14.11 2.99 0.07
N ARG A 61 15.03 3.79 -0.47
CA ARG A 61 14.92 4.39 -1.82
C ARG A 61 15.31 3.43 -2.93
N THR A 62 14.64 2.29 -3.02
CA THR A 62 14.83 1.34 -4.12
C THR A 62 13.49 0.88 -4.68
N SER A 63 13.49 0.47 -5.96
CA SER A 63 12.31 -0.09 -6.61
C SER A 63 11.86 -1.38 -5.93
N GLU A 64 12.79 -2.23 -5.51
CA GLU A 64 12.45 -3.50 -4.87
C GLU A 64 11.77 -3.31 -3.51
N ALA A 65 12.21 -2.31 -2.74
CA ALA A 65 11.56 -1.95 -1.47
C ALA A 65 10.14 -1.44 -1.73
N TYR A 66 9.97 -0.60 -2.75
CA TYR A 66 8.66 -0.08 -3.17
C TYR A 66 7.74 -1.22 -3.61
N ASP A 67 8.16 -2.05 -4.56
CA ASP A 67 7.34 -3.14 -5.12
C ASP A 67 6.91 -4.12 -4.02
N LEU A 68 7.83 -4.48 -3.12
CA LEU A 68 7.53 -5.38 -2.00
C LEU A 68 6.48 -4.77 -1.06
N ALA A 69 6.62 -3.50 -0.68
CA ALA A 69 5.66 -2.84 0.20
C ALA A 69 4.32 -2.62 -0.51
N TYR A 70 4.36 -2.16 -1.75
CA TYR A 70 3.21 -1.91 -2.60
C TYR A 70 2.33 -3.15 -2.70
N HIS A 71 2.89 -4.28 -3.18
CA HIS A 71 2.12 -5.50 -3.35
C HIS A 71 1.66 -6.07 -2.01
N THR A 72 2.48 -6.00 -0.96
CA THR A 72 2.08 -6.55 0.35
C THR A 72 0.89 -5.82 0.95
N ILE A 73 0.87 -4.49 0.86
CA ILE A 73 -0.20 -3.67 1.47
C ILE A 73 -1.43 -3.66 0.56
N TYR A 74 -1.27 -3.50 -0.75
CA TYR A 74 -2.40 -3.54 -1.69
C TYR A 74 -3.14 -4.88 -1.62
N ASN A 75 -2.41 -6.01 -1.64
CA ASN A 75 -3.01 -7.35 -1.54
C ASN A 75 -3.61 -7.67 -0.16
N ALA A 76 -3.46 -6.77 0.83
CA ALA A 76 -4.12 -6.92 2.12
C ALA A 76 -5.55 -6.36 2.13
N LEU A 77 -5.90 -5.55 1.12
CA LEU A 77 -7.27 -5.06 0.91
C LEU A 77 -8.15 -6.20 0.38
N PRO A 78 -9.46 -6.19 0.66
CA PRO A 78 -10.43 -7.02 -0.06
C PRO A 78 -10.42 -6.72 -1.57
N ASP A 79 -10.91 -7.65 -2.39
CA ASP A 79 -11.10 -7.39 -3.83
C ASP A 79 -12.25 -6.41 -4.09
N CYS A 80 -12.23 -5.72 -5.24
CA CYS A 80 -13.38 -4.94 -5.69
C CYS A 80 -14.59 -5.86 -5.94
N GLN A 81 -15.78 -5.41 -5.54
CA GLN A 81 -17.01 -6.20 -5.61
C GLN A 81 -17.90 -5.85 -6.82
N HIS A 82 -17.39 -5.05 -7.76
CA HIS A 82 -18.09 -4.65 -9.00
C HIS A 82 -17.23 -4.92 -10.24
N GLU A 83 -17.88 -5.19 -11.38
CA GLU A 83 -17.20 -5.54 -12.64
C GLU A 83 -16.38 -4.39 -13.25
N GLU A 84 -16.65 -3.14 -12.85
CA GLU A 84 -15.87 -1.97 -13.27
C GLU A 84 -14.57 -1.85 -12.45
N GLU A 85 -13.68 -2.83 -12.58
CA GLU A 85 -12.41 -2.94 -11.83
C GLU A 85 -11.41 -1.78 -12.11
N ASN A 86 -11.70 -0.88 -13.06
CA ASN A 86 -10.77 0.15 -13.56
C ASN A 86 -11.09 1.59 -13.11
N ILE A 87 -11.90 1.79 -12.07
CA ILE A 87 -12.12 3.13 -11.53
C ILE A 87 -10.94 3.52 -10.63
N TYR A 88 -9.93 4.15 -11.23
CA TYR A 88 -8.95 4.94 -10.49
C TYR A 88 -9.51 6.35 -10.32
N CYS A 89 -9.47 6.87 -9.10
CA CYS A 89 -9.67 8.29 -8.87
C CYS A 89 -8.45 9.05 -9.40
N PHE A 90 -8.59 9.70 -10.56
CA PHE A 90 -7.59 10.61 -11.13
C PHE A 90 -7.83 12.05 -10.69
#